data_AF-A0A1R2APR7-F1
#
_entry.id   AF-A0A1R2APR7-F1
#
_cell.length_a   1.000
_cell.length_b   1.000
_cell.length_c   1.000
_cell.angle_alpha   90.00
_cell.angle_beta   90.00
_cell.angle_gamma   90.00
#
_symmetry.space_group_name_H-M   'P 1'
#
loop_
_entity.id
_entity.type
_entity.pdbx_description
1 polymer ?
#
loop_
_entity_poly.entity_id
_entity_poly.type
_entity_poly.pdbx_seq_one_letter_code
_entity_poly.pdbx_strand_id
1 'polypeptide(L)'
;MLGLVLLNVWLGLAAQVNLGSNMWLDWTVSGSTITFDFGVASSLKQAKRWVGISFKDASGSRNMKDSDVIMFDFDNLDNIYDMWATRDELPDTDATNDVSTYYTHEVANGYYVFTFKRDLNTGDSMDYSLLNIDQVQIQWAYGPMSSNGDFLEHGKSSSELGAVVVYISDGSIVPSSQANYLLATVGLLLLLV
;
A
#
# COMPACT_ATOMS: atom_id res chain seq x y z
N MET A 1 24.87 20.14 36.59
CA MET A 1 24.48 20.63 35.25
C MET A 1 23.51 19.62 34.66
N LEU A 2 22.21 19.92 34.68
CA LEU A 2 21.21 19.11 33.95
C LEU A 2 21.32 19.50 32.47
N GLY A 3 21.72 18.55 31.62
CA GLY A 3 21.65 18.71 30.18
C GLY A 3 20.21 18.56 29.73
N LEU A 4 19.66 19.64 29.18
CA LEU A 4 18.36 19.65 28.50
C LEU A 4 18.54 18.88 27.18
N VAL A 5 18.03 17.65 27.09
CA VAL A 5 17.93 16.93 25.82
C VAL A 5 16.73 17.50 25.08
N LEU A 6 16.99 18.35 24.08
CA LEU A 6 15.98 18.78 23.12
C LEU A 6 15.65 17.59 22.22
N LEU A 7 14.54 16.91 22.54
CA LEU A 7 13.94 15.93 21.65
C LEU A 7 13.26 16.71 20.51
N ASN A 8 13.95 16.87 19.37
CA ASN A 8 13.33 17.34 18.13
C ASN A 8 12.39 16.25 17.63
N VAL A 9 11.16 16.24 18.11
CA VAL A 9 10.10 15.39 17.56
C VAL A 9 9.67 16.04 16.26
N TRP A 10 10.21 15.54 15.14
CA TRP A 10 9.59 15.76 13.84
C TRP A 10 8.19 15.15 13.93
N LEU A 11 7.16 15.99 13.94
CA LEU A 11 5.76 15.55 13.93
C LEU A 11 5.42 15.04 12.53
N GLY A 12 5.92 13.85 12.20
CA GLY A 12 5.43 13.11 11.04
C GLY A 12 4.03 12.58 11.31
N LEU A 13 3.14 12.69 10.32
CA LEU A 13 1.88 11.93 10.36
C LEU A 13 2.23 10.48 10.02
N ALA A 14 2.04 9.59 10.99
CA ALA A 14 2.29 8.17 10.84
C ALA A 14 0.98 7.39 10.81
N ALA A 15 0.90 6.37 9.96
CA ALA A 15 -0.30 5.57 9.74
C ALA A 15 0.09 4.14 9.34
N GLN A 16 -0.84 3.20 9.54
CA GLN A 16 -0.66 1.78 9.23
C GLN A 16 -1.98 1.18 8.74
N VAL A 17 -1.90 0.25 7.79
CA VAL A 17 -3.01 -0.60 7.37
C VAL A 17 -2.56 -2.04 7.13
N ASN A 18 -3.38 -3.01 7.56
CA ASN A 18 -3.19 -4.41 7.18
C ASN A 18 -3.75 -4.69 5.79
N LEU A 19 -2.96 -5.37 4.95
CA LEU A 19 -3.25 -5.70 3.56
C LEU A 19 -3.43 -7.22 3.43
N GLY A 20 -4.65 -7.68 3.72
CA GLY A 20 -4.93 -9.11 3.82
C GLY A 20 -4.22 -9.76 5.01
N SER A 21 -3.86 -11.05 4.89
CA SER A 21 -3.24 -11.82 5.98
C SER A 21 -1.71 -11.84 5.95
N ASN A 22 -1.10 -11.44 4.83
CA ASN A 22 0.33 -11.63 4.57
C ASN A 22 1.10 -10.32 4.47
N MET A 23 0.41 -9.18 4.48
CA MET A 23 1.03 -7.89 4.22
C MET A 23 0.46 -6.80 5.12
N TRP A 24 1.26 -5.77 5.35
CA TRP A 24 0.87 -4.52 5.97
C TRP A 24 1.67 -3.39 5.35
N LEU A 25 1.12 -2.17 5.40
CA LEU A 25 1.79 -0.97 4.93
C LEU A 25 1.73 0.08 6.03
N ASP A 26 2.90 0.56 6.41
CA ASP A 26 3.06 1.70 7.31
C ASP A 26 3.59 2.87 6.48
N TRP A 27 3.20 4.08 6.83
CA TRP A 27 3.78 5.27 6.22
C TRP A 27 3.95 6.40 7.20
N THR A 28 4.92 7.26 6.90
CA THR A 28 5.14 8.54 7.56
C THR A 28 5.27 9.64 6.53
N VAL A 29 4.50 10.71 6.71
CA VAL A 29 4.63 11.94 5.91
C VAL A 29 5.51 12.94 6.63
N SER A 30 6.53 13.45 5.95
CA SER A 30 7.44 14.49 6.44
C SER A 30 7.65 15.55 5.35
N GLY A 31 7.06 16.72 5.54
CA GLY A 31 7.08 17.78 4.52
C GLY A 31 6.34 17.35 3.25
N SER A 32 7.04 17.36 2.11
CA SER A 32 6.50 16.95 0.81
C SER A 32 6.76 15.49 0.47
N THR A 33 7.39 14.72 1.35
CA THR A 33 7.80 13.34 1.09
C THR A 33 7.01 12.38 1.97
N ILE A 34 6.63 11.24 1.39
CA ILE A 34 6.05 10.11 2.10
C ILE A 34 7.03 8.94 2.06
N THR A 35 7.27 8.33 3.22
CA THR A 35 8.06 7.11 3.36
C THR A 35 7.13 5.98 3.76
N PHE A 36 7.23 4.85 3.06
CA PHE A 36 6.48 3.64 3.30
C PHE A 36 7.40 2.53 3.82
N ASP A 37 6.91 1.78 4.79
CA ASP A 37 7.44 0.46 5.18
C ASP A 37 6.39 -0.58 4.78
N PHE A 38 6.72 -1.41 3.80
CA PHE A 38 5.84 -2.47 3.31
C PHE A 38 6.31 -3.81 3.84
N GLY A 39 5.61 -4.30 4.87
CA GLY A 39 5.90 -5.58 5.47
C GLY A 39 5.19 -6.72 4.78
N VAL A 40 5.94 -7.77 4.46
CA VAL A 40 5.49 -8.90 3.67
C VAL A 40 5.92 -10.21 4.32
N ALA A 41 4.97 -11.13 4.53
CA ALA A 41 5.22 -12.39 5.22
C ALA A 41 6.33 -13.19 4.53
N SER A 42 7.31 -13.65 5.33
CA SER A 42 8.46 -14.43 4.85
C SER A 42 8.11 -15.75 4.16
N SER A 43 6.89 -16.26 4.38
CA SER A 43 6.34 -17.41 3.65
C SER A 43 6.19 -17.15 2.16
N LEU A 44 5.94 -15.90 1.73
CA LEU A 44 5.83 -15.54 0.32
C LEU A 44 7.18 -15.63 -0.40
N LYS A 45 8.28 -15.20 0.25
CA LYS A 45 9.63 -15.43 -0.26
C LYS A 45 9.95 -16.91 -0.38
N GLN A 46 9.65 -17.70 0.66
CA GLN A 46 9.90 -19.15 0.65
C GLN A 46 9.14 -19.86 -0.49
N ALA A 47 7.96 -19.34 -0.84
CA ALA A 47 7.15 -19.80 -1.96
C ALA A 47 7.54 -19.18 -3.32
N LYS A 48 8.67 -18.46 -3.41
CA LYS A 48 9.19 -17.79 -4.63
C LYS A 48 8.15 -16.90 -5.31
N ARG A 49 7.51 -16.06 -4.51
CA ARG A 49 6.51 -15.09 -4.99
C ARG A 49 7.11 -13.71 -5.16
N TRP A 50 6.64 -12.95 -6.14
CA TRP A 50 6.76 -11.50 -6.14
C TRP A 50 5.61 -10.88 -5.36
N VAL A 51 5.76 -9.64 -4.94
CA VAL A 51 4.70 -8.84 -4.30
C VAL A 51 4.61 -7.47 -4.93
N GLY A 52 3.41 -6.88 -4.93
CA GLY A 52 3.19 -5.55 -5.47
C GLY A 52 2.13 -4.81 -4.68
N ILE A 53 2.26 -3.49 -4.66
CA ILE A 53 1.30 -2.54 -4.10
C ILE A 53 0.99 -1.49 -5.16
N SER A 54 -0.21 -0.90 -5.09
CA SER A 54 -0.54 0.23 -5.94
C SER A 54 -1.43 1.25 -5.26
N PHE A 55 -1.35 2.48 -5.77
CA PHE A 55 -2.11 3.63 -5.32
C PHE A 55 -3.00 4.15 -6.44
N LYS A 56 -4.25 4.46 -6.11
CA LYS A 56 -5.19 5.06 -7.06
C LYS A 56 -6.31 5.82 -6.36
N ASP A 57 -7.13 6.50 -7.18
CA ASP A 57 -8.30 7.25 -6.72
C ASP A 57 -9.24 6.38 -5.88
N ALA A 58 -9.65 6.91 -4.72
CA ALA A 58 -10.52 6.24 -3.76
C ALA A 58 -11.88 5.82 -4.36
N SER A 59 -12.39 6.59 -5.33
CA SER A 59 -13.62 6.35 -6.06
C SER A 59 -13.44 5.48 -7.32
N GLY A 60 -12.19 5.16 -7.67
CA GLY A 60 -11.83 4.36 -8.82
C GLY A 60 -12.28 2.90 -8.73
N SER A 61 -12.31 2.22 -9.88
CA SER A 61 -12.58 0.79 -9.96
C SER A 61 -11.52 -0.02 -9.21
N ARG A 62 -11.94 -1.18 -8.68
CA ARG A 62 -11.07 -2.12 -7.95
C ARG A 62 -10.18 -2.99 -8.83
N ASN A 63 -10.26 -2.87 -10.14
CA ASN A 63 -9.32 -3.52 -11.04
C ASN A 63 -7.97 -2.76 -11.05
N MET A 64 -6.96 -3.33 -11.69
CA MET A 64 -5.60 -2.78 -11.65
C MET A 64 -5.47 -1.56 -12.57
N LYS A 65 -6.26 -1.48 -13.64
CA LYS A 65 -6.27 -0.33 -14.56
C LYS A 65 -6.32 1.03 -13.84
N ASP A 66 -5.53 1.99 -14.34
CA ASP A 66 -5.36 3.36 -13.86
C ASP A 66 -4.80 3.39 -12.42
N SER A 67 -3.71 2.65 -12.17
CA SER A 67 -3.01 2.67 -10.89
C SER A 67 -1.49 2.79 -11.04
N ASP A 68 -0.91 3.50 -10.08
CA ASP A 68 0.53 3.66 -9.83
C ASP A 68 0.97 2.42 -9.05
N VAL A 69 1.81 1.59 -9.67
CA VAL A 69 2.16 0.24 -9.23
C VAL A 69 3.63 0.15 -8.89
N ILE A 70 3.90 -0.38 -7.71
CA ILE A 70 5.26 -0.68 -7.26
C ILE A 70 5.36 -2.19 -7.05
N MET A 71 6.26 -2.85 -7.78
CA MET A 71 6.53 -4.28 -7.63
C MET A 71 7.90 -4.53 -6.98
N PHE A 72 7.96 -5.64 -6.24
CA PHE A 72 9.14 -6.07 -5.50
C PHE A 72 9.47 -7.54 -5.79
N ASP A 73 10.75 -7.78 -6.04
CA ASP A 73 11.33 -9.12 -6.13
C ASP A 73 12.23 -9.35 -4.90
N PHE A 74 11.93 -10.40 -4.12
CA PHE A 74 12.72 -10.74 -2.94
C PHE A 74 14.16 -11.19 -3.25
N ASP A 75 14.43 -11.58 -4.48
CA ASP A 75 15.75 -12.03 -4.93
C ASP A 75 16.50 -10.95 -5.73
N ASN A 76 15.83 -9.82 -6.04
CA ASN A 76 16.43 -8.63 -6.66
C ASN A 76 16.05 -7.35 -5.89
N LEU A 77 16.55 -7.28 -4.65
CA LEU A 77 16.19 -6.28 -3.66
C LEU A 77 16.70 -4.87 -3.97
N ASP A 78 17.70 -4.77 -4.84
CA ASP A 78 18.26 -3.49 -5.30
C ASP A 78 17.42 -2.85 -6.40
N ASN A 79 16.40 -3.55 -6.92
CA ASN A 79 15.55 -3.06 -7.99
C ASN A 79 14.09 -2.92 -7.50
N ILE A 80 13.58 -1.68 -7.50
CA ILE A 80 12.15 -1.42 -7.45
C ILE A 80 11.65 -1.28 -8.88
N TYR A 81 10.52 -1.90 -9.16
CA TYR A 81 9.83 -1.74 -10.42
C TYR A 81 8.72 -0.71 -10.20
N ASP A 82 9.01 0.53 -10.59
CA ASP A 82 8.06 1.63 -10.68
C ASP A 82 7.31 1.52 -12.00
N MET A 83 5.98 1.41 -11.95
CA MET A 83 5.18 0.97 -13.07
C MET A 83 3.80 1.62 -13.08
N TRP A 84 3.19 1.69 -14.27
CA TRP A 84 1.82 2.18 -14.43
C TRP A 84 0.93 1.16 -15.13
N ALA A 85 -0.22 0.88 -14.53
CA ALA A 85 -1.19 -0.05 -15.08
C ALA A 85 -2.20 0.67 -15.99
N THR A 86 -2.05 0.52 -17.31
CA THR A 86 -3.05 1.06 -18.27
C THR A 86 -4.27 0.14 -18.47
N ARG A 87 -4.17 -1.12 -18.04
CA ARG A 87 -5.18 -2.18 -18.17
C ARG A 87 -4.89 -3.33 -17.20
N ASP A 88 -5.74 -4.35 -17.20
CA ASP A 88 -5.60 -5.53 -16.35
C ASP A 88 -4.61 -6.57 -16.95
N GLU A 89 -3.40 -6.11 -17.27
CA GLU A 89 -2.26 -6.88 -17.80
C GLU A 89 -0.97 -6.47 -17.06
N LEU A 90 0.18 -7.11 -17.34
CA LEU A 90 1.46 -6.68 -16.78
C LEU A 90 1.64 -5.15 -16.97
N PRO A 91 1.83 -4.38 -15.88
CA PRO A 91 2.01 -2.94 -15.98
C PRO A 91 3.20 -2.57 -16.86
N ASP A 92 3.18 -1.38 -17.44
CA ASP A 92 4.30 -0.85 -18.20
C ASP A 92 5.28 -0.21 -17.21
N THR A 93 6.59 -0.43 -17.37
CA THR A 93 7.60 0.27 -16.57
C THR A 93 7.51 1.77 -16.80
N ASP A 94 7.55 2.56 -15.72
CA ASP A 94 7.55 4.01 -15.83
C ASP A 94 8.86 4.51 -16.47
N ALA A 95 8.74 5.54 -17.29
CA ALA A 95 9.87 6.23 -17.90
C ALA A 95 10.67 7.05 -16.86
N THR A 96 10.01 7.50 -15.80
CA THR A 96 10.63 8.14 -14.63
C THR A 96 10.56 7.17 -13.46
N ASN A 97 11.64 7.06 -12.68
CA ASN A 97 11.59 6.32 -11.41
C ASN A 97 11.52 7.34 -10.28
N ASP A 98 10.34 7.55 -9.75
CA ASP A 98 10.05 8.54 -8.70
C ASP A 98 10.11 7.93 -7.29
N VAL A 99 10.36 6.61 -7.22
CA VAL A 99 10.51 5.87 -5.99
C VAL A 99 11.98 5.64 -5.66
N SER A 100 12.39 6.12 -4.48
CA SER A 100 13.72 5.84 -3.93
C SER A 100 13.65 4.85 -2.77
N THR A 101 14.49 3.83 -2.80
CA THR A 101 14.59 2.83 -1.72
C THR A 101 15.66 3.17 -0.70
N TYR A 102 15.39 2.81 0.56
CA TYR A 102 16.42 2.42 1.49
C TYR A 102 16.17 0.97 1.87
N TYR A 103 17.10 0.08 1.57
CA TYR A 103 16.91 -1.31 1.90
C TYR A 103 17.34 -1.60 3.34
N THR A 104 16.39 -1.88 4.23
CA THR A 104 16.66 -2.48 5.53
C THR A 104 15.93 -3.81 5.62
N HIS A 105 16.68 -4.91 5.49
CA HIS A 105 16.16 -6.22 5.84
C HIS A 105 16.21 -6.36 7.35
N GLU A 106 15.06 -6.34 8.00
CA GLU A 106 14.93 -7.01 9.30
C GLU A 106 13.90 -8.12 9.13
N VAL A 107 14.34 -9.37 9.27
CA VAL A 107 13.41 -10.46 9.56
C VAL A 107 13.02 -10.32 11.02
N ALA A 108 12.13 -9.38 11.32
CA ALA A 108 11.48 -9.27 12.61
C ALA A 108 10.11 -9.93 12.52
N ASN A 109 9.80 -10.81 13.46
CA ASN A 109 8.45 -11.40 13.61
C ASN A 109 7.89 -12.09 12.35
N GLY A 110 8.76 -12.59 11.47
CA GLY A 110 8.36 -13.37 10.29
C GLY A 110 8.01 -12.55 9.04
N TYR A 111 8.37 -11.26 8.99
CA TYR A 111 8.16 -10.39 7.83
C TYR A 111 9.49 -9.95 7.21
N TYR A 112 9.48 -9.73 5.89
CA TYR A 112 10.45 -8.89 5.17
C TYR A 112 9.86 -7.48 5.06
N VAL A 113 10.66 -6.44 5.24
CA VAL A 113 10.19 -5.06 5.14
C VAL A 113 10.89 -4.38 3.97
N PHE A 114 10.10 -3.83 3.05
CA PHE A 114 10.57 -3.00 1.95
C PHE A 114 10.31 -1.53 2.29
N THR A 115 11.37 -0.76 2.50
CA THR A 115 11.24 0.68 2.77
C THR A 115 11.50 1.49 1.50
N PHE A 116 10.51 2.30 1.11
CA PHE A 116 10.60 3.14 -0.07
C PHE A 116 9.97 4.51 0.19
N LYS A 117 10.39 5.53 -0.54
CA LYS A 117 9.86 6.89 -0.40
C LYS A 117 9.70 7.55 -1.76
N ARG A 118 8.72 8.45 -1.85
CA ARG A 118 8.45 9.31 -3.00
C ARG A 118 7.95 10.66 -2.52
N ASP A 119 7.95 11.65 -3.41
CA ASP A 119 7.24 12.89 -3.13
C ASP A 119 5.72 12.64 -3.16
N LEU A 120 4.97 13.37 -2.33
CA LEU A 120 3.51 13.33 -2.31
C LEU A 120 2.93 13.70 -3.68
N ASN A 121 3.64 14.55 -4.43
CA ASN A 121 3.36 14.86 -5.81
C ASN A 121 4.67 14.82 -6.59
N THR A 122 4.85 13.79 -7.40
CA THR A 122 6.06 13.58 -8.22
C THR A 122 6.05 14.47 -9.46
N GLY A 123 4.86 14.83 -9.94
CA GLY A 123 4.68 15.58 -11.18
C GLY A 123 4.69 14.70 -12.43
N ASP A 124 4.84 13.38 -12.28
CA ASP A 124 4.63 12.42 -13.37
C ASP A 124 3.13 12.17 -13.57
N SER A 125 2.74 12.05 -14.84
CA SER A 125 1.39 11.68 -15.25
C SER A 125 1.05 10.20 -15.05
N MET A 126 2.07 9.36 -14.87
CA MET A 126 1.97 7.93 -14.59
C MET A 126 2.01 7.62 -13.09
N ASP A 127 1.88 8.66 -12.27
CA ASP A 127 1.91 8.58 -10.82
C ASP A 127 0.61 9.07 -10.19
N TYR A 128 0.17 8.39 -9.14
CA TYR A 128 -0.95 8.86 -8.36
C TYR A 128 -0.48 9.88 -7.32
N SER A 129 -0.98 11.12 -7.43
CA SER A 129 -0.66 12.18 -6.48
C SER A 129 -1.34 11.91 -5.13
N LEU A 130 -0.54 11.82 -4.08
CA LEU A 130 -0.98 11.73 -2.68
C LEU A 130 -1.06 13.09 -2.00
N LEU A 131 -0.76 14.17 -2.73
CA LEU A 131 -0.82 15.54 -2.22
C LEU A 131 -2.27 16.02 -2.15
N ASN A 132 -2.67 16.55 -0.99
CA ASN A 132 -3.99 17.16 -0.75
C ASN A 132 -5.19 16.23 -1.00
N ILE A 133 -5.02 14.92 -0.81
CA ILE A 133 -6.13 13.95 -0.82
C ILE A 133 -6.49 13.55 0.61
N ASP A 134 -7.77 13.25 0.83
CA ASP A 134 -8.22 12.69 2.11
C ASP A 134 -8.15 11.16 2.11
N GLN A 135 -8.49 10.55 0.97
CA GLN A 135 -8.65 9.11 0.81
C GLN A 135 -7.86 8.60 -0.38
N VAL A 136 -7.30 7.39 -0.23
CA VAL A 136 -6.61 6.67 -1.30
C VAL A 136 -7.09 5.23 -1.33
N GLN A 137 -7.22 4.67 -2.54
CA GLN A 137 -7.35 3.23 -2.70
C GLN A 137 -5.96 2.62 -2.78
N ILE A 138 -5.66 1.72 -1.84
CA ILE A 138 -4.45 0.91 -1.83
C ILE A 138 -4.85 -0.48 -2.31
N GLN A 139 -4.19 -0.97 -3.35
CA GLN A 139 -4.36 -2.34 -3.84
C GLN A 139 -3.07 -3.13 -3.63
N TRP A 140 -3.18 -4.43 -3.44
CA TRP A 140 -2.04 -5.31 -3.27
C TRP A 140 -2.25 -6.61 -4.03
N ALA A 141 -1.14 -7.22 -4.43
CA ALA A 141 -1.13 -8.55 -5.02
C ALA A 141 0.19 -9.27 -4.76
N TYR A 142 0.17 -10.59 -4.86
CA TYR A 142 1.38 -11.40 -5.02
C TYR A 142 1.15 -12.54 -6.00
N GLY A 143 2.20 -12.93 -6.71
CA GLY A 143 2.13 -13.93 -7.75
C GLY A 143 3.41 -14.74 -7.86
N PRO A 144 3.42 -15.83 -8.66
CA PRO A 144 4.60 -16.64 -8.85
C PRO A 144 5.64 -15.92 -9.72
N MET A 145 6.92 -16.19 -9.46
CA MET A 145 8.01 -15.85 -10.40
C MET A 145 8.18 -16.94 -11.46
N SER A 146 8.48 -16.55 -12.70
CA SER A 146 8.89 -17.48 -13.76
C SER A 146 10.28 -18.07 -13.46
N SER A 147 10.66 -19.14 -14.15
CA SER A 147 12.03 -19.69 -14.03
C SER A 147 13.12 -18.72 -14.51
N ASN A 148 12.75 -17.71 -15.30
CA ASN A 148 13.65 -16.72 -15.86
C ASN A 148 13.66 -15.41 -15.05
N GLY A 149 12.88 -15.34 -13.96
CA GLY A 149 12.77 -14.13 -13.13
C GLY A 149 11.66 -13.17 -13.56
N ASP A 150 10.73 -13.58 -14.41
CA ASP A 150 9.62 -12.72 -14.82
C ASP A 150 8.46 -12.76 -13.82
N PHE A 151 7.77 -11.64 -13.65
CA PHE A 151 6.52 -11.58 -12.91
C PHE A 151 5.39 -12.27 -13.68
N LEU A 152 4.85 -13.36 -13.14
CA LEU A 152 3.66 -14.01 -13.69
C LEU A 152 2.38 -13.45 -13.06
N GLU A 153 1.24 -13.58 -13.73
CA GLU A 153 -0.06 -13.13 -13.21
C GLU A 153 -0.30 -13.62 -11.77
N HIS A 154 -0.73 -12.71 -10.89
CA HIS A 154 -1.14 -13.06 -9.54
C HIS A 154 -2.38 -13.98 -9.57
N GLY A 155 -2.62 -14.71 -8.49
CA GLY A 155 -3.84 -15.50 -8.37
C GLY A 155 -5.10 -14.62 -8.31
N LYS A 156 -6.28 -15.21 -8.44
CA LYS A 156 -7.58 -14.48 -8.42
C LYS A 156 -8.30 -14.55 -7.07
N SER A 157 -7.67 -15.18 -6.07
CA SER A 157 -8.26 -15.35 -4.75
C SER A 157 -8.11 -14.08 -3.90
N SER A 158 -9.03 -13.87 -2.96
CA SER A 158 -8.94 -12.75 -2.00
C SER A 158 -7.78 -12.87 -1.01
N SER A 159 -7.09 -14.03 -0.97
CA SER A 159 -5.86 -14.19 -0.22
C SER A 159 -4.63 -13.73 -1.00
N GLU A 160 -4.71 -13.63 -2.33
CA GLU A 160 -3.60 -13.30 -3.23
C GLU A 160 -3.66 -11.88 -3.77
N LEU A 161 -4.84 -11.28 -3.82
CA LEU A 161 -5.05 -9.88 -4.19
C LEU A 161 -6.11 -9.21 -3.32
N GLY A 162 -6.09 -7.88 -3.28
CA GLY A 162 -7.14 -7.12 -2.64
C GLY A 162 -7.00 -5.61 -2.83
N ALA A 163 -8.00 -4.89 -2.34
CA ALA A 163 -8.03 -3.44 -2.33
C ALA A 163 -8.76 -2.92 -1.09
N VAL A 164 -8.25 -1.84 -0.52
CA VAL A 164 -8.81 -1.12 0.63
C VAL A 164 -8.79 0.37 0.34
N VAL A 165 -9.79 1.09 0.82
CA VAL A 165 -9.77 2.56 0.81
C VAL A 165 -9.48 3.01 2.23
N VAL A 166 -8.49 3.88 2.40
CA VAL A 166 -8.07 4.40 3.70
C VAL A 166 -8.03 5.91 3.70
N TYR A 167 -8.17 6.50 4.88
CA TYR A 167 -7.76 7.89 5.10
C TYR A 167 -6.24 7.96 5.15
N ILE A 168 -5.62 8.80 4.31
CA ILE A 168 -4.15 8.88 4.22
C ILE A 168 -3.53 9.44 5.51
N SER A 169 -4.29 10.19 6.30
CA SER A 169 -3.82 10.85 7.52
C SER A 169 -3.54 9.89 8.68
N ASP A 170 -4.27 8.77 8.77
CA ASP A 170 -4.20 7.86 9.91
C ASP A 170 -4.29 6.36 9.54
N GLY A 171 -4.51 6.04 8.26
CA GLY A 171 -4.62 4.67 7.76
C GLY A 171 -5.93 3.97 8.11
N SER A 172 -6.88 4.68 8.73
CA SER A 172 -8.19 4.11 9.06
C SER A 172 -8.96 3.75 7.79
N ILE A 173 -9.56 2.55 7.79
CA ILE A 173 -10.31 2.04 6.65
C ILE A 173 -11.60 2.83 6.50
N VAL A 174 -11.86 3.35 5.29
CA VAL A 174 -13.11 3.99 4.94
C VAL A 174 -14.21 2.91 4.89
N PRO A 175 -15.25 3.00 5.73
CA PRO A 175 -16.32 2.02 5.73
C PRO A 175 -17.04 2.02 4.38
N SER A 176 -17.15 0.86 3.73
CA SER A 176 -18.01 0.73 2.56
C SER A 176 -19.45 1.05 2.97
N SER A 177 -20.16 1.84 2.17
CA SER A 177 -21.54 2.31 2.42
C SER A 177 -22.57 1.19 2.67
N GLN A 178 -22.21 -0.08 2.49
CA GLN A 178 -23.04 -1.24 2.85
C GLN A 178 -23.09 -1.55 4.37
N ALA A 179 -22.21 -0.96 5.19
CA ALA A 179 -22.20 -1.19 6.65
C ALA A 179 -23.27 -0.40 7.42
N ASN A 180 -23.95 0.57 6.79
CA ASN A 180 -24.86 1.50 7.48
C ASN A 180 -26.32 1.03 7.59
N TYR A 181 -26.64 -0.22 7.22
CA TYR A 181 -28.01 -0.74 7.36
C TYR A 181 -28.30 -1.44 8.70
N LEU A 182 -27.34 -1.55 9.62
CA LEU A 182 -27.49 -2.35 10.84
C LEU A 182 -27.63 -1.56 12.15
N LEU A 183 -28.09 -0.29 12.12
CA LEU A 183 -28.42 0.44 13.37
C LEU A 183 -29.71 1.29 13.31
N ALA A 184 -30.50 1.21 12.24
CA ALA A 184 -31.75 1.98 12.12
C ALA A 184 -33.05 1.19 12.41
N THR A 185 -32.98 -0.09 12.82
CA THR A 185 -34.17 -0.94 13.01
C THR A 185 -34.38 -1.47 14.44
N VAL A 186 -33.69 -0.96 15.45
CA VAL A 186 -33.96 -1.29 16.88
C VAL A 186 -34.45 -0.07 17.68
N GLY A 187 -34.96 0.95 16.98
CA GLY A 187 -35.44 2.20 17.59
C GLY A 187 -36.91 2.53 17.37
N LEU A 188 -37.74 1.60 16.89
CA LEU A 188 -39.18 1.88 16.70
C LEU A 188 -40.05 0.62 16.85
N LEU A 189 -39.98 -0.04 18.00
CA LEU A 189 -41.03 -0.97 18.40
C LEU A 189 -41.18 -1.01 19.93
N LEU A 190 -41.65 0.09 20.50
CA LEU A 190 -42.25 0.14 21.85
C LEU A 190 -42.98 1.47 22.03
N LEU A 191 -44.05 1.66 21.27
CA LEU A 191 -45.18 2.55 21.62
C LEU A 191 -46.36 2.15 20.73
N LEU A 192 -47.48 1.80 21.38
CA LEU A 192 -48.73 1.24 20.84
C LEU A 192 -48.61 -0.30 20.62
N VAL A 193 -49.26 -1.19 21.38
CA VAL A 193 -50.48 -1.17 22.22
C VAL A 193 -50.26 -2.08 23.42
#